data_AF-A0A3G9JIN2-F1
#
_entry.id   AF-A0A3G9JIN2-F1
#
_cell.length_a   1.000
_cell.length_b   1.000
_cell.length_c   1.000
_cell.angle_alpha   90.00
_cell.angle_beta   90.00
_cell.angle_gamma   90.00
#
_symmetry.space_group_name_H-M   'P 1'
#
loop_
_entity.id
_entity.type
_entity.pdbx_description
1 polymer ?
#
loop_
_entity_poly.entity_id
_entity_poly.type
_entity_poly.pdbx_seq_one_letter_code
_entity_poly.pdbx_strand_id
1 'polypeptide(L)'
;MLDALNAKLAAAKEQGRRHEVWQGRLGRLQQDLVTEEQKLKVCEEQLREEQGDIDRLLKLSFTSLWAALLHNKQEKLAHEEQELLSAKLKHEEALREVKSIQEDIGDLEQKLQGVQYWKQELEQILREKEQIMRNEGTERSIQLHKLEDQRSDLVVLVKELQEAYSAGQTVQTHLNVAIDRMESAKGWGTYDLLGGGILSTHMKHSRVDEAMDNIRNAQNSLRRFQQELSDVRLTLNVRFDASNFLKFSDYFFDGFIADILMQGKIKATLAQIEQKHDEVITVMTQLGDAKRKAEAELAGIERHYIFLIETAEDV
;
A
#
# COMPACT_ATOMS: atom_id res chain seq x y z
N MET A 1 22.64 -35.61 -9.91
CA MET A 1 21.93 -35.19 -8.70
C MET A 1 21.04 -33.99 -8.96
N LEU A 2 21.50 -33.00 -9.74
CA LEU A 2 20.76 -31.81 -10.11
C LEU A 2 19.55 -32.12 -11.02
N ASP A 3 19.65 -33.13 -11.89
CA ASP A 3 18.54 -33.52 -12.79
C ASP A 3 17.35 -34.09 -12.02
N ALA A 4 17.60 -34.85 -10.96
CA ALA A 4 16.55 -35.33 -10.06
C ALA A 4 15.89 -34.18 -9.29
N LEU A 5 16.66 -33.16 -8.90
CA LEU A 5 16.14 -31.93 -8.28
C LEU A 5 15.36 -31.07 -9.29
N ASN A 6 15.72 -31.07 -10.58
CA ASN A 6 14.96 -30.40 -11.64
C ASN A 6 13.56 -30.98 -11.81
N ALA A 7 13.43 -32.30 -11.77
CA ALA A 7 12.12 -32.95 -11.80
C ALA A 7 11.26 -32.57 -10.59
N LYS A 8 11.85 -32.54 -9.38
CA LYS A 8 11.16 -32.09 -8.17
C LYS A 8 10.79 -30.60 -8.23
N LEU A 9 11.68 -29.75 -8.74
CA LEU A 9 11.44 -28.33 -8.93
C LEU A 9 10.24 -28.09 -9.86
N ALA A 10 10.16 -28.81 -10.97
CA ALA A 10 9.02 -28.74 -11.89
C ALA A 10 7.71 -29.14 -11.21
N ALA A 11 7.72 -30.20 -10.39
CA ALA A 11 6.56 -30.63 -9.63
C ALA A 11 6.12 -29.58 -8.58
N ALA A 12 7.06 -28.98 -7.84
CA ALA A 12 6.77 -27.92 -6.88
C ALA A 12 6.22 -26.66 -7.56
N LYS A 13 6.74 -26.28 -8.74
CA LYS A 13 6.20 -25.18 -9.55
C LYS A 13 4.78 -25.44 -10.02
N GLU A 14 4.49 -26.67 -10.44
CA GLU A 14 3.13 -27.08 -10.83
C GLU A 14 2.16 -27.00 -9.66
N GLN A 15 2.56 -27.43 -8.45
CA GLN A 15 1.77 -27.23 -7.24
C GLN A 15 1.52 -25.74 -6.95
N GLY A 16 2.53 -24.89 -7.13
CA GLY A 16 2.39 -23.43 -6.99
C GLY A 16 1.38 -22.81 -7.97
N ARG A 17 1.43 -23.21 -9.25
CA ARG A 17 0.43 -22.77 -10.24
C ARG A 17 -0.98 -23.21 -9.87
N ARG A 18 -1.14 -24.45 -9.41
CA ARG A 18 -2.44 -24.97 -8.93
C ARG A 18 -2.94 -24.17 -7.73
N HIS A 19 -2.06 -23.88 -6.78
CA HIS A 19 -2.39 -23.04 -5.63
C HIS A 19 -2.90 -21.67 -6.07
N GLU A 20 -2.22 -20.97 -6.98
CA GLU A 20 -2.67 -19.66 -7.49
C GLU A 20 -4.04 -19.73 -8.17
N VAL A 21 -4.24 -20.73 -9.03
CA VAL A 21 -5.52 -20.94 -9.73
C VAL A 21 -6.66 -21.22 -8.74
N TRP A 22 -6.42 -22.10 -7.76
CA TRP A 22 -7.42 -22.42 -6.74
C TRP A 22 -7.71 -21.25 -5.82
N GLN A 23 -6.69 -20.49 -5.41
CA GLN A 23 -6.87 -19.28 -4.61
C GLN A 23 -7.68 -18.22 -5.36
N GLY A 24 -7.42 -18.02 -6.66
CA GLY A 24 -8.22 -17.12 -7.50
C GLY A 24 -9.65 -17.61 -7.73
N ARG A 25 -9.89 -18.91 -7.79
CA ARG A 25 -11.26 -19.48 -7.83
C ARG A 25 -11.97 -19.33 -6.50
N LEU A 26 -11.29 -19.60 -5.38
CA LEU A 26 -11.82 -19.43 -4.03
C LEU A 26 -12.29 -17.99 -3.81
N GLY A 27 -11.46 -17.01 -4.17
CA GLY A 27 -11.85 -15.59 -4.05
C GLY A 27 -13.09 -15.21 -4.86
N ARG A 28 -13.29 -15.80 -6.04
CA ARG A 28 -14.51 -15.60 -6.84
C ARG A 28 -15.73 -16.24 -6.19
N LEU A 29 -15.62 -17.49 -5.76
CA LEU A 29 -16.73 -18.19 -5.09
C LEU A 29 -17.11 -17.52 -3.77
N GLN A 30 -16.16 -16.95 -3.03
CA GLN A 30 -16.45 -16.17 -1.83
C GLN A 30 -17.24 -14.88 -2.16
N GLN A 31 -16.96 -14.22 -3.28
CA GLN A 31 -17.75 -13.07 -3.75
C GLN A 31 -19.16 -13.49 -4.21
N ASP A 32 -19.24 -14.61 -4.93
CA ASP A 32 -20.51 -15.19 -5.37
C ASP A 32 -21.37 -15.58 -4.15
N LEU A 33 -20.76 -16.21 -3.13
CA LEU A 33 -21.43 -16.58 -1.89
C LEU A 33 -22.04 -15.36 -1.20
N VAL A 34 -21.30 -14.26 -1.06
CA VAL A 34 -21.82 -13.02 -0.46
C VAL A 34 -23.04 -12.50 -1.25
N THR A 35 -23.01 -12.61 -2.57
CA THR A 35 -24.12 -12.16 -3.43
C THR A 35 -25.35 -13.05 -3.30
N GLU A 36 -25.16 -14.38 -3.29
CA GLU A 36 -26.26 -15.33 -3.12
C GLU A 36 -26.83 -15.31 -1.69
N GLU A 37 -26.02 -15.08 -0.66
CA GLU A 37 -26.48 -14.87 0.71
C GLU A 37 -27.34 -13.60 0.83
N GLN A 38 -27.01 -12.54 0.08
CA GLN A 38 -27.87 -11.34 0.02
C GLN A 38 -29.20 -11.64 -0.67
N LYS A 39 -29.20 -12.39 -1.78
CA LYS A 39 -30.43 -12.82 -2.46
C LYS A 39 -31.29 -13.72 -1.56
N LEU A 40 -30.66 -14.63 -0.82
CA LEU A 40 -31.35 -15.48 0.15
C LEU A 40 -32.06 -14.64 1.20
N LYS A 41 -31.38 -13.64 1.79
CA LYS A 41 -32.01 -12.70 2.75
C LYS A 41 -33.20 -11.96 2.16
N VAL A 42 -33.10 -11.47 0.93
CA VAL A 42 -34.24 -10.82 0.25
C VAL A 42 -35.39 -11.80 0.06
N CYS A 43 -35.12 -13.05 -0.31
CA CYS A 43 -36.16 -14.08 -0.43
C CYS A 43 -36.78 -14.46 0.93
N GLU A 44 -35.98 -14.48 2.02
CA GLU A 44 -36.46 -14.70 3.40
C GLU A 44 -37.39 -13.57 3.86
N GLU A 45 -37.04 -12.32 3.54
CA GLU A 45 -37.87 -11.15 3.84
C GLU A 45 -39.20 -11.21 3.06
N GLN A 46 -39.15 -11.45 1.75
CA GLN A 46 -40.35 -11.62 0.92
C GLN A 46 -41.23 -12.76 1.45
N LEU A 47 -40.65 -13.92 1.74
CA LEU A 47 -41.38 -15.05 2.29
C LEU A 47 -42.09 -14.71 3.61
N ARG A 48 -41.45 -13.88 4.45
CA ARG A 48 -42.03 -13.41 5.72
C ARG A 48 -43.17 -12.41 5.51
N GLU A 49 -43.06 -11.54 4.50
CA GLU A 49 -44.12 -10.59 4.11
C GLU A 49 -45.36 -11.34 3.63
N GLU A 50 -45.22 -12.24 2.65
CA GLU A 50 -46.32 -13.05 2.09
C GLU A 50 -47.02 -13.89 3.19
N GLN A 51 -46.24 -14.50 4.09
CA GLN A 51 -46.81 -15.25 5.22
C GLN A 51 -47.59 -14.33 6.17
N GLY A 52 -47.13 -13.08 6.35
CA GLY A 52 -47.79 -12.07 7.17
C GLY A 52 -49.10 -11.55 6.56
N ASP A 53 -49.18 -11.45 5.24
CA ASP A 53 -50.37 -10.99 4.54
C ASP A 53 -51.48 -12.05 4.53
N ILE A 54 -51.12 -13.34 4.36
CA ILE A 54 -52.05 -14.46 4.63
C ILE A 54 -52.56 -14.41 6.08
N ASP A 55 -51.69 -14.24 7.07
CA ASP A 55 -52.08 -14.17 8.48
C ASP A 55 -53.04 -12.99 8.77
N ARG A 56 -52.84 -11.83 8.13
CA ARG A 56 -53.73 -10.65 8.24
C ARG A 56 -55.09 -10.92 7.61
N LEU A 57 -55.13 -11.54 6.42
CA LEU A 57 -56.37 -11.92 5.74
C LEU A 57 -57.16 -12.97 6.55
N LEU A 58 -56.46 -13.91 7.20
CA LEU A 58 -57.05 -14.89 8.10
C LEU A 58 -57.55 -14.27 9.42
N LYS A 59 -56.90 -13.23 9.97
CA LYS A 59 -57.34 -12.55 11.20
C LYS A 59 -58.54 -11.62 10.98
N LEU A 60 -58.53 -10.81 9.92
CA LEU A 60 -59.66 -9.92 9.55
C LEU A 60 -60.94 -10.70 9.24
N SER A 61 -60.77 -11.95 8.78
CA SER A 61 -61.82 -12.98 8.66
C SER A 61 -62.70 -13.11 9.91
N PHE A 62 -62.11 -13.05 11.10
CA PHE A 62 -62.83 -13.35 12.34
C PHE A 62 -63.53 -12.12 12.93
N THR A 63 -63.25 -10.90 12.44
CA THR A 63 -63.62 -9.67 13.16
C THR A 63 -64.74 -8.80 12.54
N SER A 64 -65.15 -8.95 11.26
CA SER A 64 -66.20 -8.04 10.72
C SER A 64 -66.88 -8.46 9.38
N LEU A 65 -68.20 -8.64 9.41
CA LEU A 65 -69.23 -8.46 8.34
C LEU A 65 -69.05 -9.16 6.97
N TRP A 66 -69.82 -10.24 6.73
CA TRP A 66 -69.40 -11.35 5.85
C TRP A 66 -70.07 -11.56 4.47
N ALA A 67 -71.11 -10.83 4.04
CA ALA A 67 -71.85 -11.27 2.84
C ALA A 67 -71.34 -10.71 1.49
N ALA A 68 -70.85 -9.47 1.42
CA ALA A 68 -70.44 -8.83 0.15
C ALA A 68 -68.95 -9.03 -0.20
N LEU A 69 -68.15 -9.50 0.76
CA LEU A 69 -66.68 -9.65 0.64
C LEU A 69 -66.23 -11.08 0.34
N LEU A 70 -67.10 -12.08 0.44
CA LEU A 70 -66.74 -13.51 0.32
C LEU A 70 -66.09 -13.86 -1.01
N HIS A 71 -66.64 -13.32 -2.10
CA HIS A 71 -66.19 -13.63 -3.46
C HIS A 71 -64.81 -13.01 -3.74
N ASN A 72 -64.63 -11.73 -3.42
CA ASN A 72 -63.36 -11.00 -3.58
C ASN A 72 -62.26 -11.54 -2.63
N LYS A 73 -62.64 -12.02 -1.44
CA LYS A 73 -61.69 -12.58 -0.47
C LYS A 73 -61.15 -13.95 -0.87
N GLN A 74 -61.98 -14.85 -1.40
CA GLN A 74 -61.50 -16.16 -1.84
C GLN A 74 -60.50 -16.02 -2.98
N GLU A 75 -60.75 -15.08 -3.90
CA GLU A 75 -59.82 -14.73 -4.98
C GLU A 75 -58.51 -14.14 -4.44
N LYS A 76 -58.59 -13.20 -3.48
CA LYS A 76 -57.40 -12.64 -2.82
C LYS A 76 -56.60 -13.68 -2.04
N LEU A 77 -57.25 -14.55 -1.27
CA LEU A 77 -56.55 -15.61 -0.52
C LEU A 77 -55.83 -16.57 -1.48
N ALA A 78 -56.47 -16.95 -2.59
CA ALA A 78 -55.86 -17.82 -3.60
C ALA A 78 -54.65 -17.15 -4.27
N HIS A 79 -54.72 -15.83 -4.52
CA HIS A 79 -53.59 -15.06 -5.04
C HIS A 79 -52.40 -15.05 -4.06
N GLU A 80 -52.66 -14.78 -2.79
CA GLU A 80 -51.64 -14.70 -1.74
C GLU A 80 -51.03 -16.08 -1.42
N GLU A 81 -51.82 -17.14 -1.50
CA GLU A 81 -51.32 -18.52 -1.43
C GLU A 81 -50.37 -18.86 -2.60
N GLN A 82 -50.68 -18.36 -3.80
CA GLN A 82 -49.82 -18.50 -4.98
C GLN A 82 -48.53 -17.69 -4.81
N GLU A 83 -48.59 -16.46 -4.31
CA GLU A 83 -47.43 -15.61 -4.04
C GLU A 83 -46.53 -16.24 -2.97
N LEU A 84 -47.10 -16.73 -1.87
CA LEU A 84 -46.38 -17.47 -0.83
C LEU A 84 -45.69 -18.71 -1.38
N LEU A 85 -46.38 -19.51 -2.21
CA LEU A 85 -45.77 -20.69 -2.83
C LEU A 85 -44.59 -20.28 -3.72
N SER A 86 -44.73 -19.21 -4.50
CA SER A 86 -43.66 -18.69 -5.34
C SER A 86 -42.46 -18.19 -4.53
N ALA A 87 -42.69 -17.51 -3.40
CA ALA A 87 -41.66 -17.04 -2.50
C ALA A 87 -40.91 -18.21 -1.83
N LYS A 88 -41.62 -19.28 -1.45
CA LYS A 88 -41.01 -20.52 -0.92
C LYS A 88 -40.09 -21.18 -1.93
N LEU A 89 -40.52 -21.30 -3.19
CA LEU A 89 -39.71 -21.90 -4.26
C LEU A 89 -38.42 -21.09 -4.49
N LYS A 90 -38.54 -19.77 -4.61
CA LYS A 90 -37.38 -18.87 -4.77
C LYS A 90 -36.41 -18.94 -3.60
N HIS A 91 -36.92 -18.98 -2.37
CA HIS A 91 -36.12 -19.16 -1.17
C HIS A 91 -35.38 -20.51 -1.18
N GLU A 92 -36.05 -21.61 -1.52
CA GLU A 92 -35.42 -22.94 -1.60
C GLU A 92 -34.35 -23.02 -2.70
N GLU A 93 -34.58 -22.38 -3.84
CA GLU A 93 -33.58 -22.22 -4.91
C GLU A 93 -32.35 -21.46 -4.42
N ALA A 94 -32.54 -20.27 -3.81
CA ALA A 94 -31.44 -19.48 -3.26
C ALA A 94 -30.65 -20.22 -2.17
N LEU A 95 -31.36 -20.95 -1.28
CA LEU A 95 -30.72 -21.75 -0.24
C LEU A 95 -29.88 -22.89 -0.82
N ARG A 96 -30.37 -23.56 -1.87
CA ARG A 96 -29.64 -24.62 -2.57
C ARG A 96 -28.38 -24.07 -3.25
N GLU A 97 -28.47 -22.90 -3.88
CA GLU A 97 -27.32 -22.26 -4.52
C GLU A 97 -26.25 -21.89 -3.48
N VAL A 98 -26.62 -21.23 -2.39
CA VAL A 98 -25.71 -20.92 -1.27
C VAL A 98 -25.01 -22.18 -0.76
N LYS A 99 -25.76 -23.26 -0.54
CA LYS A 99 -25.20 -24.53 -0.07
C LYS A 99 -24.23 -25.14 -1.08
N SER A 100 -24.57 -25.12 -2.37
CA SER A 100 -23.70 -25.63 -3.44
C SER A 100 -22.39 -24.86 -3.49
N ILE A 101 -22.43 -23.52 -3.37
CA ILE A 101 -21.24 -22.68 -3.37
C ILE A 101 -20.38 -22.96 -2.13
N GLN A 102 -20.99 -23.15 -0.96
CA GLN A 102 -20.28 -23.52 0.28
C GLN A 102 -19.57 -24.87 0.17
N GLU A 103 -20.20 -25.87 -0.45
CA GLU A 103 -19.59 -27.18 -0.74
C GLU A 103 -18.38 -27.03 -1.68
N ASP A 104 -18.53 -26.26 -2.76
CA ASP A 104 -17.46 -25.95 -3.71
C ASP A 104 -16.27 -25.21 -3.06
N ILE A 105 -16.55 -24.30 -2.12
CA ILE A 105 -15.53 -23.62 -1.31
C ILE A 105 -14.77 -24.61 -0.44
N GLY A 106 -15.47 -25.49 0.28
CA GLY A 106 -14.84 -26.50 1.14
C GLY A 106 -13.92 -27.45 0.36
N ASP A 107 -14.35 -27.87 -0.82
CA ASP A 107 -13.55 -28.68 -1.76
C ASP A 107 -12.26 -27.98 -2.21
N LEU A 108 -12.33 -26.67 -2.47
CA LEU A 108 -11.16 -25.88 -2.85
C LEU A 108 -10.23 -25.60 -1.69
N GLU A 109 -10.77 -25.34 -0.50
CA GLU A 109 -9.97 -25.18 0.71
C GLU A 109 -9.18 -26.46 1.03
N GLN A 110 -9.80 -27.63 0.88
CA GLN A 110 -9.10 -28.91 1.04
C GLN A 110 -7.99 -29.11 -0.01
N LYS A 111 -8.26 -28.75 -1.28
CA LYS A 111 -7.24 -28.79 -2.35
C LYS A 111 -6.07 -27.85 -2.05
N LEU A 112 -6.35 -26.64 -1.58
CA LEU A 112 -5.35 -25.65 -1.17
C LEU A 112 -4.52 -26.15 0.02
N GLN A 113 -5.14 -26.78 1.01
CA GLN A 113 -4.42 -27.39 2.13
C GLN A 113 -3.44 -28.48 1.66
N GLY A 114 -3.82 -29.26 0.64
CA GLY A 114 -2.96 -30.28 0.04
C GLY A 114 -1.71 -29.75 -0.65
N VAL A 115 -1.69 -28.48 -1.06
CA VAL A 115 -0.53 -27.83 -1.69
C VAL A 115 0.10 -26.75 -0.82
N GLN A 116 -0.37 -26.51 0.41
CA GLN A 116 0.04 -25.36 1.24
C GLN A 116 1.56 -25.21 1.44
N TYR A 117 2.31 -26.32 1.40
CA TYR A 117 3.75 -26.35 1.61
C TYR A 117 4.58 -26.19 0.33
N TRP A 118 3.95 -25.98 -0.83
CA TRP A 118 4.63 -25.88 -2.13
C TRP A 118 5.78 -24.86 -2.13
N LYS A 119 5.62 -23.73 -1.43
CA LYS A 119 6.67 -22.69 -1.31
C LYS A 119 7.89 -23.20 -0.53
N GLN A 120 7.65 -23.89 0.58
CA GLN A 120 8.71 -24.43 1.44
C GLN A 120 9.49 -25.53 0.71
N GLU A 121 8.77 -26.41 -0.01
CA GLU A 121 9.38 -27.44 -0.86
C GLU A 121 10.22 -26.81 -1.98
N LEU A 122 9.69 -25.79 -2.65
CA LEU A 122 10.42 -25.04 -3.69
C LEU A 122 11.72 -24.43 -3.14
N GLU A 123 11.64 -23.72 -2.03
CA GLU A 123 12.82 -23.10 -1.39
C GLU A 123 13.83 -24.14 -0.94
N GLN A 124 13.39 -25.27 -0.39
CA GLN A 124 14.28 -26.36 0.00
C GLN A 124 15.03 -26.92 -1.21
N ILE A 125 14.32 -27.18 -2.32
CA ILE A 125 14.94 -27.68 -3.55
C ILE A 125 15.97 -26.68 -4.08
N LEU A 126 15.65 -25.39 -4.12
CA LEU A 126 16.58 -24.36 -4.56
C LEU A 126 17.82 -24.29 -3.66
N ARG A 127 17.67 -24.38 -2.33
CA ARG A 127 18.79 -24.44 -1.38
C ARG A 127 19.68 -25.67 -1.61
N GLU A 128 19.08 -26.83 -1.84
CA GLU A 128 19.83 -28.06 -2.13
C GLU A 128 20.63 -27.93 -3.44
N LYS A 129 20.02 -27.39 -4.51
CA LYS A 129 20.71 -27.13 -5.78
C LYS A 129 21.86 -26.14 -5.60
N GLU A 130 21.63 -25.06 -4.88
CA GLU A 130 22.65 -24.06 -4.59
C GLU A 130 23.86 -24.67 -3.86
N GLN A 131 23.63 -25.49 -2.84
CA GLN A 131 24.71 -26.14 -2.08
C GLN A 131 25.56 -27.06 -2.94
N ILE A 132 24.92 -27.82 -3.85
CA ILE A 132 25.62 -28.67 -4.82
C ILE A 132 26.48 -27.79 -5.74
N MET A 133 25.92 -26.73 -6.30
CA MET A 133 26.64 -25.81 -7.20
C MET A 133 27.84 -25.16 -6.53
N ARG A 134 27.73 -24.77 -5.24
CA ARG A 134 28.84 -24.19 -4.48
C ARG A 134 30.00 -25.18 -4.31
N ASN A 135 29.68 -26.44 -4.03
CA ASN A 135 30.67 -27.48 -3.74
C ASN A 135 31.41 -27.99 -4.98
N GLU A 136 30.82 -27.86 -6.17
CA GLU A 136 31.40 -28.36 -7.42
C GLU A 136 32.47 -27.45 -8.03
N GLY A 137 32.66 -26.22 -7.53
CA GLY A 137 33.72 -25.30 -7.98
C GLY A 137 33.67 -24.93 -9.47
N THR A 138 32.48 -25.00 -10.08
CA THR A 138 32.26 -24.77 -11.52
C THR A 138 32.23 -23.28 -11.88
N GLU A 139 32.27 -22.97 -13.19
CA GLU A 139 32.08 -21.59 -13.69
C GLU A 139 30.77 -20.96 -13.17
N ARG A 140 29.71 -21.77 -13.02
CA ARG A 140 28.43 -21.35 -12.42
C ARG A 140 28.57 -20.96 -10.94
N SER A 141 29.43 -21.64 -10.17
CA SER A 141 29.72 -21.26 -8.77
C SER A 141 30.37 -19.89 -8.67
N ILE A 142 31.32 -19.58 -9.56
CA ILE A 142 31.96 -18.27 -9.65
C ILE A 142 30.93 -17.19 -10.02
N GLN A 143 30.04 -17.48 -10.97
CA GLN A 143 28.95 -16.58 -11.35
C GLN A 143 27.97 -16.33 -10.19
N LEU A 144 27.61 -17.36 -9.42
CA LEU A 144 26.76 -17.23 -8.23
C LEU A 144 27.40 -16.30 -7.21
N HIS A 145 28.65 -16.55 -6.82
CA HIS A 145 29.36 -15.69 -5.87
C HIS A 145 29.40 -14.22 -6.32
N LYS A 146 29.67 -13.97 -7.60
CA LYS A 146 29.66 -12.60 -8.14
C LYS A 146 28.29 -11.93 -8.04
N LEU A 147 27.21 -12.68 -8.31
CA LEU A 147 25.85 -12.14 -8.18
C LEU A 147 25.46 -11.88 -6.73
N GLU A 148 25.95 -12.68 -5.79
CA GLU A 148 25.75 -12.45 -4.36
C GLU A 148 26.43 -11.20 -3.87
N ASP A 149 27.70 -10.99 -4.26
CA ASP A 149 28.44 -9.78 -3.93
C ASP A 149 27.70 -8.55 -4.46
N GLN A 150 27.30 -8.58 -5.75
CA GLN A 150 26.53 -7.49 -6.36
C GLN A 150 25.17 -7.27 -5.69
N ARG A 151 24.48 -8.35 -5.31
CA ARG A 151 23.21 -8.28 -4.58
C ARG A 151 23.40 -7.63 -3.20
N SER A 152 24.44 -8.02 -2.47
CA SER A 152 24.76 -7.46 -1.15
C SER A 152 24.99 -5.94 -1.26
N ASP A 153 25.80 -5.52 -2.24
CA ASP A 153 26.07 -4.10 -2.49
C ASP A 153 24.79 -3.32 -2.84
N LEU A 154 23.93 -3.88 -3.70
CA LEU A 154 22.66 -3.24 -4.08
C LEU A 154 21.65 -3.19 -2.92
N VAL A 155 21.59 -4.20 -2.05
CA VAL A 155 20.71 -4.19 -0.87
C VAL A 155 21.09 -3.07 0.08
N VAL A 156 22.38 -2.91 0.36
CA VAL A 156 22.88 -1.79 1.17
C VAL A 156 22.53 -0.47 0.48
N LEU A 157 22.80 -0.34 -0.82
CA LEU A 157 22.46 0.86 -1.59
C LEU A 157 20.98 1.26 -1.53
N VAL A 158 20.07 0.30 -1.75
CA VAL A 158 18.63 0.56 -1.70
C VAL A 158 18.21 1.06 -0.31
N LYS A 159 18.82 0.50 0.75
CA LYS A 159 18.59 0.94 2.13
C LYS A 159 19.03 2.39 2.34
N GLU A 160 20.27 2.73 1.99
CA GLU A 160 20.81 4.08 2.14
C GLU A 160 20.00 5.12 1.33
N LEU A 161 19.57 4.76 0.10
CA LEU A 161 18.71 5.61 -0.72
C LEU A 161 17.33 5.84 -0.09
N GLN A 162 16.78 4.83 0.58
CA GLN A 162 15.50 4.92 1.29
C GLN A 162 15.60 5.80 2.55
N GLU A 163 16.70 5.67 3.30
CA GLU A 163 17.02 6.49 4.47
C GLU A 163 17.17 7.97 4.06
N ALA A 164 17.95 8.24 3.02
CA ALA A 164 18.10 9.58 2.45
C ALA A 164 16.78 10.16 1.93
N TYR A 165 15.99 9.39 1.19
CA TYR A 165 14.70 9.85 0.69
C TYR A 165 13.74 10.22 1.83
N SER A 166 13.71 9.41 2.90
CA SER A 166 12.88 9.67 4.08
C SER A 166 13.32 10.92 4.85
N ALA A 167 14.63 11.14 5.00
CA ALA A 167 15.15 12.37 5.58
C ALA A 167 14.77 13.60 4.72
N GLY A 168 14.83 13.48 3.39
CA GLY A 168 14.37 14.52 2.45
C GLY A 168 12.88 14.86 2.61
N GLN A 169 12.01 13.86 2.75
CA GLN A 169 10.57 14.08 3.02
C GLN A 169 10.33 14.86 4.33
N THR A 170 11.13 14.55 5.36
CA THR A 170 11.08 15.24 6.65
C THR A 170 11.49 16.71 6.50
N VAL A 171 12.55 16.98 5.74
CA VAL A 171 12.97 18.35 5.39
C VAL A 171 11.87 19.09 4.67
N GLN A 172 11.29 18.50 3.62
CA GLN A 172 10.23 19.11 2.84
C GLN A 172 9.03 19.49 3.71
N THR A 173 8.64 18.61 4.63
CA THR A 173 7.54 18.87 5.58
C THR A 173 7.84 20.10 6.43
N HIS A 174 9.04 20.19 7.03
CA HIS A 174 9.41 21.34 7.86
C HIS A 174 9.57 22.64 7.05
N LEU A 175 10.10 22.57 5.82
CA LEU A 175 10.21 23.73 4.94
C LEU A 175 8.83 24.25 4.53
N ASN A 176 7.89 23.38 4.18
CA ASN A 176 6.51 23.77 3.87
C ASN A 176 5.84 24.49 5.05
N VAL A 177 5.94 23.94 6.25
CA VAL A 177 5.40 24.60 7.44
C VAL A 177 6.10 25.94 7.70
N ALA A 178 7.41 26.03 7.52
CA ALA A 178 8.14 27.28 7.66
C ALA A 178 7.69 28.35 6.64
N ILE A 179 7.49 27.96 5.37
CA ILE A 179 6.96 28.83 4.30
C ILE A 179 5.57 29.34 4.68
N ASP A 180 4.63 28.45 4.99
CA ASP A 180 3.25 28.80 5.35
C ASP A 180 3.18 29.79 6.53
N ARG A 181 4.02 29.58 7.55
CA ARG A 181 4.10 30.44 8.73
C ARG A 181 4.72 31.79 8.41
N MET A 182 5.77 31.83 7.58
CA MET A 182 6.39 33.07 7.13
C MET A 182 5.50 33.89 6.20
N GLU A 183 4.76 33.25 5.28
CA GLU A 183 3.75 33.92 4.45
C GLU A 183 2.63 34.51 5.29
N SER A 184 2.16 33.74 6.27
CA SER A 184 1.19 34.21 7.26
C SER A 184 1.71 35.39 8.06
N ALA A 185 3.01 35.46 8.38
CA ALA A 185 3.61 36.59 9.07
C ALA A 185 3.80 37.83 8.16
N LYS A 186 4.14 37.63 6.88
CA LYS A 186 4.27 38.67 5.85
C LYS A 186 2.96 39.44 5.63
N GLY A 187 1.81 38.76 5.67
CA GLY A 187 0.48 39.37 5.54
C GLY A 187 0.08 40.34 6.66
N TRP A 188 0.75 40.29 7.82
CA TRP A 188 0.52 41.22 8.94
C TRP A 188 1.47 42.43 8.92
N GLY A 189 2.56 42.37 8.16
CA GLY A 189 3.52 43.48 8.01
C GLY A 189 3.04 44.59 7.08
N THR A 190 2.14 44.28 6.13
CA THR A 190 1.50 45.29 5.27
C THR A 190 0.41 46.09 5.98
N TYR A 191 -0.13 45.59 7.10
CA TYR A 191 -1.11 46.28 7.92
C TYR A 191 -0.51 47.47 8.70
N ASP A 192 0.81 47.44 8.99
CA ASP A 192 1.52 48.56 9.65
C ASP A 192 1.68 49.80 8.76
N LEU A 193 1.55 49.66 7.44
CA LEU A 193 1.60 50.78 6.50
C LEU A 193 0.26 51.51 6.36
N LEU A 194 -0.84 50.97 6.90
CA LEU A 194 -2.20 51.53 6.80
C LEU A 194 -2.80 52.01 8.13
N GLY A 195 -1.96 52.14 9.17
CA GLY A 195 -2.30 52.87 10.40
C GLY A 195 -3.23 52.13 11.36
N GLY A 196 -2.70 51.74 12.53
CA GLY A 196 -3.55 51.42 13.67
C GLY A 196 -2.92 50.55 14.76
N GLY A 197 -2.48 51.21 15.83
CA GLY A 197 -2.81 50.79 17.21
C GLY A 197 -2.00 49.68 17.89
N ILE A 198 -1.69 49.94 19.16
CA ILE A 198 -0.88 49.20 20.15
C ILE A 198 -1.43 47.78 20.48
N LEU A 199 -2.48 47.29 19.80
CA LEU A 199 -3.06 45.95 19.98
C LEU A 199 -2.38 44.86 19.12
N SER A 200 -1.44 45.20 18.23
CA SER A 200 -0.85 44.24 17.28
C SER A 200 0.44 43.55 17.74
N THR A 201 1.06 43.98 18.86
CA THR A 201 2.44 43.55 19.20
C THR A 201 2.52 42.13 19.80
N HIS A 202 1.57 41.71 20.65
CA HIS A 202 1.64 40.41 21.31
C HIS A 202 1.26 39.22 20.42
N MET A 203 0.30 39.37 19.51
CA MET A 203 -0.03 38.32 18.54
C MET A 203 1.00 38.20 17.40
N LYS A 204 1.73 39.29 17.09
CA LYS A 204 2.83 39.29 16.11
C LYS A 204 4.03 38.47 16.57
N HIS A 205 4.39 38.50 17.86
CA HIS A 205 5.53 37.71 18.36
C HIS A 205 5.27 36.20 18.32
N SER A 206 4.10 35.72 18.75
CA SER A 206 3.79 34.28 18.73
C SER A 206 3.92 33.64 17.33
N ARG A 207 3.44 34.32 16.28
CA ARG A 207 3.48 33.76 14.91
C ARG A 207 4.87 33.80 14.29
N VAL A 208 5.66 34.84 14.61
CA VAL A 208 7.05 34.91 14.20
C VAL A 208 7.85 33.85 14.95
N ASP A 209 7.69 33.73 16.28
CA ASP A 209 8.35 32.70 17.09
C ASP A 209 8.01 31.28 16.59
N GLU A 210 6.75 31.01 16.25
CA GLU A 210 6.33 29.74 15.62
C GLU A 210 6.99 29.51 14.26
N ALA A 211 7.09 30.54 13.40
CA ALA A 211 7.81 30.42 12.13
C ALA A 211 9.30 30.12 12.37
N MET A 212 9.89 30.73 13.40
CA MET A 212 11.29 30.59 13.77
C MET A 212 11.63 29.19 14.29
N ASP A 213 10.74 28.60 15.09
CA ASP A 213 10.92 27.23 15.56
C ASP A 213 10.79 26.22 14.41
N ASN A 214 9.91 26.46 13.44
CA ASN A 214 9.81 25.62 12.25
C ASN A 214 11.04 25.73 11.33
N ILE A 215 11.64 26.93 11.21
CA ILE A 215 12.92 27.11 10.50
C ILE A 215 14.05 26.32 11.18
N ARG A 216 14.13 26.35 12.52
CA ARG A 216 15.11 25.55 13.29
C ARG A 216 14.89 24.05 13.09
N ASN A 217 13.63 23.60 13.07
CA ASN A 217 13.30 22.20 12.79
C ASN A 217 13.68 21.80 11.35
N ALA A 218 13.48 22.68 10.38
CA ALA A 218 13.93 22.45 9.00
C ALA A 218 15.46 22.34 8.91
N GLN A 219 16.20 23.20 9.63
CA GLN A 219 17.66 23.14 9.71
C GLN A 219 18.17 21.81 10.28
N ASN A 220 17.58 21.34 11.38
CA ASN A 220 17.96 20.06 11.98
C ASN A 220 17.69 18.88 11.05
N SER A 221 16.51 18.84 10.42
CA SER A 221 16.18 17.81 9.44
C SER A 221 17.10 17.85 8.23
N LEU A 222 17.54 19.03 7.80
CA LEU A 222 18.43 19.16 6.65
C LEU A 222 19.84 18.66 6.96
N ARG A 223 20.35 18.91 8.16
CA ARG A 223 21.63 18.33 8.62
C ARG A 223 21.59 16.80 8.60
N ARG A 224 20.47 16.21 9.05
CA ARG A 224 20.28 14.77 8.94
C ARG A 224 20.24 14.34 7.47
N PHE A 225 19.45 14.99 6.63
CA PHE A 225 19.39 14.69 5.19
C PHE A 225 20.78 14.77 4.53
N GLN A 226 21.62 15.72 4.92
CA GLN A 226 23.00 15.86 4.45
C GLN A 226 23.89 14.67 4.85
N GLN A 227 23.69 14.11 6.05
CA GLN A 227 24.39 12.91 6.50
C GLN A 227 23.97 11.70 5.66
N GLU A 228 22.67 11.45 5.52
CA GLU A 228 22.18 10.32 4.72
C GLU A 228 22.63 10.43 3.24
N LEU A 229 22.66 11.65 2.67
CA LEU A 229 23.20 11.89 1.32
C LEU A 229 24.70 11.57 1.21
N SER A 230 25.45 11.76 2.30
CA SER A 230 26.88 11.42 2.36
C SER A 230 27.08 9.91 2.39
N ASP A 231 26.23 9.19 3.12
CA ASP A 231 26.26 7.72 3.22
C ASP A 231 25.88 7.06 1.88
N VAL A 232 24.88 7.62 1.19
CA VAL A 232 24.55 7.26 -0.20
C VAL A 232 25.76 7.46 -1.13
N ARG A 233 26.54 8.54 -1.00
CA ARG A 233 27.73 8.81 -1.82
C ARG A 233 28.89 7.86 -1.52
N LEU A 234 29.03 7.38 -0.28
CA LEU A 234 30.04 6.38 0.07
C LEU A 234 29.69 5.02 -0.55
N THR A 235 28.40 4.70 -0.61
CA THR A 235 27.90 3.44 -1.18
C THR A 235 27.86 3.46 -2.70
N LEU A 236 27.43 4.58 -3.29
CA LEU A 236 27.53 4.85 -4.71
C LEU A 236 28.92 5.41 -5.02
N ASN A 237 29.82 4.58 -5.52
CA ASN A 237 30.94 5.05 -6.35
C ASN A 237 30.47 5.76 -7.66
N VAL A 238 29.18 6.09 -7.75
CA VAL A 238 28.45 6.72 -8.84
C VAL A 238 28.23 8.19 -8.50
N ARG A 239 28.45 9.05 -9.50
CA ARG A 239 28.33 10.51 -9.47
C ARG A 239 26.91 10.97 -9.10
N PHE A 240 26.53 10.87 -7.83
CA PHE A 240 25.42 11.63 -7.29
C PHE A 240 25.89 13.07 -7.06
N ASP A 241 25.54 13.97 -7.98
CA ASP A 241 25.97 15.38 -7.94
C ASP A 241 25.13 16.22 -6.97
N ALA A 242 25.06 15.80 -5.71
CA ALA A 242 24.60 16.65 -4.61
C ALA A 242 25.75 17.44 -3.99
N SER A 243 26.96 17.40 -4.56
CA SER A 243 28.13 18.11 -4.02
C SER A 243 27.89 19.61 -3.87
N ASN A 244 27.11 20.20 -4.79
CA ASN A 244 26.72 21.61 -4.74
C ASN A 244 25.63 21.87 -3.67
N PHE A 245 24.71 20.93 -3.47
CA PHE A 245 23.69 21.01 -2.41
C PHE A 245 24.32 20.92 -1.01
N LEU A 246 25.22 19.94 -0.79
CA LEU A 246 25.94 19.74 0.47
C LEU A 246 26.80 20.96 0.85
N LYS A 247 27.47 21.59 -0.13
CA LYS A 247 28.27 22.80 0.11
C LYS A 247 27.41 24.04 0.40
N PHE A 248 26.24 24.13 -0.21
CA PHE A 248 25.36 25.29 -0.06
C PHE A 248 24.47 25.17 1.19
N SER A 249 24.16 23.97 1.69
CA SER A 249 23.47 23.79 2.98
C SER A 249 24.32 24.29 4.14
N ASP A 250 25.60 23.93 4.19
CA ASP A 250 26.51 24.42 5.25
C ASP A 250 26.56 25.96 5.33
N TYR A 251 26.66 26.64 4.19
CA TYR A 251 26.71 28.12 4.15
C TYR A 251 25.36 28.79 4.49
N PHE A 252 24.25 28.23 4.01
CA PHE A 252 22.91 28.82 4.19
C PHE A 252 22.45 28.78 5.66
N PHE A 253 22.80 27.72 6.39
CA PHE A 253 22.22 27.48 7.72
C PHE A 253 23.10 27.94 8.88
N ASP A 254 24.43 28.00 8.73
CA ASP A 254 25.32 28.37 9.85
C ASP A 254 25.55 29.89 10.00
N GLY A 255 25.34 30.69 8.96
CA GLY A 255 25.50 32.16 9.04
C GLY A 255 24.29 32.93 8.52
N PHE A 256 23.73 32.49 7.39
CA PHE A 256 22.80 33.32 6.64
C PHE A 256 21.41 33.44 7.28
N ILE A 257 20.82 32.35 7.80
CA ILE A 257 19.55 32.42 8.54
C ILE A 257 19.72 33.31 9.77
N ALA A 258 20.72 33.03 10.61
CA ALA A 258 20.99 33.75 11.85
C ALA A 258 21.13 35.28 11.65
N ASP A 259 21.78 35.71 10.57
CA ASP A 259 21.93 37.13 10.22
C ASP A 259 20.61 37.81 9.83
N ILE A 260 19.71 37.11 9.13
CA ILE A 260 18.39 37.67 8.82
C ILE A 260 17.48 37.69 10.04
N LEU A 261 17.57 36.67 10.90
CA LEU A 261 16.84 36.64 12.17
C LEU A 261 17.11 37.91 13.00
N MET A 262 18.36 38.39 12.95
CA MET A 262 18.80 39.60 13.66
C MET A 262 18.33 40.90 13.00
N GLN A 263 18.07 40.90 11.68
CA GLN A 263 17.75 42.10 10.90
C GLN A 263 16.27 42.24 10.49
N GLY A 264 15.41 41.27 10.80
CA GLY A 264 13.95 41.35 10.57
C GLY A 264 13.51 41.30 9.10
N LYS A 265 14.34 40.75 8.18
CA LYS A 265 14.06 40.74 6.73
C LYS A 265 13.24 39.54 6.26
N ILE A 266 11.99 39.43 6.73
CA ILE A 266 11.06 38.30 6.46
C ILE A 266 10.95 37.93 4.97
N LYS A 267 10.84 38.93 4.07
CA LYS A 267 10.71 38.69 2.62
C LYS A 267 11.95 38.03 2.01
N ALA A 268 13.15 38.39 2.49
CA ALA A 268 14.39 37.81 2.00
C ALA A 268 14.58 36.38 2.52
N THR A 269 14.20 36.11 3.78
CA THR A 269 14.19 34.75 4.33
C THR A 269 13.25 33.83 3.58
N LEU A 270 12.02 34.29 3.32
CA LEU A 270 11.01 33.50 2.62
C LEU A 270 11.47 33.05 1.23
N ALA A 271 11.95 33.99 0.39
CA ALA A 271 12.44 33.67 -0.96
C ALA A 271 13.57 32.64 -0.97
N GLN A 272 14.35 32.61 0.10
CA GLN A 272 15.47 31.71 0.27
C GLN A 272 15.07 30.34 0.80
N ILE A 273 14.09 30.27 1.70
CA ILE A 273 13.48 29.00 2.13
C ILE A 273 12.76 28.34 0.94
N GLU A 274 12.06 29.12 0.10
CA GLU A 274 11.44 28.65 -1.13
C GLU A 274 12.47 28.06 -2.11
N GLN A 275 13.57 28.78 -2.36
CA GLN A 275 14.68 28.26 -3.18
C GLN A 275 15.22 26.93 -2.62
N LYS A 276 15.38 26.83 -1.29
CA LYS A 276 15.85 25.59 -0.65
C LYS A 276 14.87 24.46 -0.76
N HIS A 277 13.58 24.75 -0.65
CA HIS A 277 12.54 23.78 -0.86
C HIS A 277 12.61 23.18 -2.28
N ASP A 278 12.81 24.02 -3.30
CA ASP A 278 12.93 23.56 -4.70
C ASP A 278 14.21 22.73 -4.94
N GLU A 279 15.33 23.10 -4.31
CA GLU A 279 16.56 22.31 -4.33
C GLU A 279 16.36 20.94 -3.67
N VAL A 280 15.70 20.88 -2.51
CA VAL A 280 15.37 19.62 -1.82
C VAL A 280 14.50 18.73 -2.70
N ILE A 281 13.47 19.30 -3.36
CA ILE A 281 12.63 18.55 -4.31
C ILE A 281 13.50 17.95 -5.42
N THR A 282 14.40 18.74 -6.00
CA THR A 282 15.27 18.29 -7.09
C THR A 282 16.13 17.09 -6.66
N VAL A 283 16.76 17.18 -5.48
CA VAL A 283 17.57 16.10 -4.92
C VAL A 283 16.70 14.87 -4.60
N MET A 284 15.51 15.06 -4.06
CA MET A 284 14.57 13.97 -3.77
C MET A 284 14.09 13.26 -5.05
N THR A 285 13.86 13.99 -6.13
CA THR A 285 13.55 13.39 -7.44
C THR A 285 14.70 12.48 -7.90
N GLN A 286 15.94 12.97 -7.82
CA GLN A 286 17.13 12.18 -8.18
C GLN A 286 17.29 10.94 -7.29
N LEU A 287 17.07 11.05 -5.98
CA LEU A 287 17.09 9.91 -5.05
C LEU A 287 16.00 8.89 -5.40
N GLY A 288 14.79 9.35 -5.71
CA GLY A 288 13.69 8.49 -6.12
C GLY A 288 14.00 7.73 -7.42
N ASP A 289 14.60 8.41 -8.40
CA ASP A 289 15.06 7.78 -9.65
C ASP A 289 16.17 6.75 -9.41
N ALA A 290 17.19 7.12 -8.63
CA ALA A 290 18.29 6.24 -8.27
C ALA A 290 17.79 5.01 -7.52
N LYS A 291 16.85 5.18 -6.58
CA LYS A 291 16.23 4.10 -5.82
C LYS A 291 15.49 3.12 -6.74
N ARG A 292 14.61 3.64 -7.61
CA ARG A 292 13.89 2.80 -8.58
C ARG A 292 14.84 2.01 -9.47
N LYS A 293 15.93 2.64 -9.91
CA LYS A 293 16.95 1.99 -10.74
C LYS A 293 17.67 0.88 -9.97
N ALA A 294 18.11 1.15 -8.74
CA ALA A 294 18.77 0.16 -7.88
C ALA A 294 17.84 -1.01 -7.53
N GLU A 295 16.57 -0.75 -7.23
CA GLU A 295 15.54 -1.78 -6.99
C GLU A 295 15.30 -2.64 -8.26
N ALA A 296 15.26 -2.03 -9.44
CA ALA A 296 15.10 -2.74 -10.70
C ALA A 296 16.32 -3.62 -11.04
N GLU A 297 17.53 -3.11 -10.78
CA GLU A 297 18.80 -3.86 -10.92
C GLU A 297 18.85 -5.03 -9.94
N LEU A 298 18.50 -4.79 -8.66
CA LEU A 298 18.44 -5.82 -7.63
C LEU A 298 17.47 -6.95 -8.02
N ALA A 299 16.26 -6.58 -8.46
CA ALA A 299 15.29 -7.56 -8.95
C ALA A 299 15.79 -8.31 -10.20
N GLY A 300 16.61 -7.66 -11.04
CA GLY A 300 17.28 -8.30 -12.17
C GLY A 300 18.31 -9.35 -11.73
N ILE A 301 19.14 -9.01 -10.73
CA ILE A 301 20.12 -9.93 -10.15
C ILE A 301 19.44 -11.11 -9.48
N GLU A 302 18.37 -10.89 -8.70
CA GLU A 302 17.61 -11.96 -8.06
C GLU A 302 16.99 -12.92 -9.08
N ARG A 303 16.43 -12.38 -10.19
CA ARG A 303 15.95 -13.22 -11.30
C ARG A 303 17.07 -14.03 -11.93
N HIS A 304 18.23 -13.44 -12.15
CA HIS A 304 19.36 -14.14 -12.75
C HIS A 304 19.95 -15.20 -11.82
N TYR A 305 20.02 -14.90 -10.53
CA TYR A 305 20.44 -15.82 -9.46
C TYR A 305 19.56 -17.06 -9.44
N ILE A 306 18.23 -16.87 -9.39
CA ILE A 306 17.27 -17.98 -9.45
C ILE A 306 17.41 -18.74 -10.75
N PHE A 307 17.50 -18.06 -11.90
CA PHE A 307 17.64 -18.71 -13.21
C PHE A 307 18.87 -19.63 -13.28
N LEU A 308 20.02 -19.19 -12.77
CA LEU A 308 21.23 -20.01 -12.73
C LEU A 308 21.05 -21.27 -11.88
N ILE A 309 20.38 -21.15 -10.72
CA ILE A 309 20.07 -22.30 -9.87
C ILE A 309 19.08 -23.23 -10.55
N GLU A 310 18.03 -22.70 -11.18
CA GLU A 310 16.99 -23.51 -11.83
C GLU A 310 17.50 -24.27 -13.05
N THR A 311 18.37 -23.66 -13.86
CA THR A 311 18.94 -24.27 -15.07
C THR A 311 20.21 -25.09 -14.82
N ALA A 312 20.62 -25.23 -13.55
CA ALA A 312 21.70 -26.13 -13.20
C ALA A 312 21.31 -27.59 -13.48
N GLU A 313 22.17 -28.29 -14.19
CA GLU A 313 22.06 -29.68 -14.64
C GLU A 313 23.39 -30.37 -14.32
N ASP A 314 23.37 -31.69 -14.23
CA ASP A 314 24.61 -32.46 -14.02
C ASP A 314 25.57 -32.27 -15.22
N VAL A 315 26.88 -32.19 -14.96
CA VAL A 315 27.93 -32.06 -15.99
C VAL A 315 28.22 -33.40 -16.64
#